data_AF-A0A9P7E1S1-F1
#
_entry.id   AF-A0A9P7E1S1-F1
#
_cell.length_a   1.000
_cell.length_b   1.000
_cell.length_c   1.000
_cell.angle_alpha   90.00
_cell.angle_beta   90.00
_cell.angle_gamma   90.00
#
_symmetry.space_group_name_H-M   'P 1'
#
loop_
_entity.id
_entity.type
_entity.pdbx_description
1 polymer ?
#
loop_
_entity_poly.entity_id
_entity_poly.type
_entity_poly.pdbx_seq_one_letter_code
_entity_poly.pdbx_strand_id
1 'polypeptide(L)'
;MSTTQSTPTSPTIQRVKSVPRVLSSPLRPTSPQSSSTVIPSNSRRPSLGVGQTTHTKTPAGPLAKSRARDLLRKHYGLGVGPPPPLPGRSDDPMDLDSAAFDAKSYYEQLITASSLSALLKRENDLLTEIRQLDGDRQSLVYNHHHELIAASDTIAAMKTRAEGLDVDLDLLKAAFSEISRLGAKVSVEEQPADGSSHL
;
A
#
# COMPACT_ATOMS: atom_id res chain seq x y z
N MET A 1 -37.44 -9.69 66.20
CA MET A 1 -37.54 -10.21 64.82
C MET A 1 -36.63 -9.34 63.97
N SER A 2 -35.47 -9.87 63.59
CA SER A 2 -34.39 -9.13 62.92
C SER A 2 -34.35 -9.53 61.45
N THR A 3 -34.31 -8.55 60.55
CA THR A 3 -34.05 -8.77 59.12
C THR A 3 -32.67 -8.23 58.78
N THR A 4 -31.81 -9.13 58.29
CA THR A 4 -30.44 -8.93 57.84
C THR A 4 -30.42 -8.47 56.39
N GLN A 5 -29.67 -7.41 56.08
CA GLN A 5 -29.38 -6.97 54.71
C GLN A 5 -27.97 -7.43 54.32
N SER A 6 -27.91 -8.22 53.24
CA SER A 6 -26.74 -8.92 52.73
C SER A 6 -25.82 -8.02 51.89
N THR A 7 -24.50 -8.22 52.02
CA THR A 7 -23.48 -7.80 51.06
C THR A 7 -23.43 -8.75 49.86
N PRO A 8 -22.78 -8.34 48.75
CA PRO A 8 -21.70 -9.20 48.28
C PRO A 8 -20.39 -8.44 47.98
N THR A 9 -19.33 -9.08 48.43
CA THR A 9 -17.90 -8.76 48.29
C THR A 9 -17.38 -9.05 46.88
N SER A 10 -16.55 -8.13 46.34
CA SER A 10 -15.77 -8.32 45.12
C SER A 10 -14.65 -9.36 45.29
N PRO A 11 -14.39 -10.25 44.30
CA PRO A 11 -13.28 -11.19 44.38
C PRO A 11 -11.94 -10.54 44.01
N THR A 12 -11.02 -10.60 44.97
CA THR A 12 -9.58 -10.38 44.83
C THR A 12 -8.98 -11.40 43.85
N ILE A 13 -8.50 -10.94 42.69
CA ILE A 13 -7.67 -11.76 41.79
C ILE A 13 -6.23 -11.77 42.31
N GLN A 14 -5.80 -12.96 42.72
CA GLN A 14 -4.47 -13.22 43.27
C GLN A 14 -3.41 -13.15 42.16
N ARG A 15 -2.45 -12.25 42.37
CA ARG A 15 -1.20 -12.10 41.62
C ARG A 15 -0.34 -13.36 41.80
N VAL A 16 -0.37 -14.26 40.82
CA VAL A 16 0.56 -15.39 40.75
C VAL A 16 1.98 -14.89 40.50
N LYS A 17 2.91 -15.42 41.29
CA LYS A 17 4.34 -15.09 41.33
C LYS A 17 5.01 -15.44 39.99
N SER A 18 5.78 -14.48 39.49
CA SER A 18 6.64 -14.56 38.31
C SER A 18 7.72 -15.64 38.48
N VAL A 19 7.71 -16.64 37.59
CA VAL A 19 8.83 -17.55 37.35
C VAL A 19 9.79 -16.89 36.36
N PRO A 20 11.12 -16.86 36.60
CA PRO A 20 12.06 -16.23 35.68
C PRO A 20 12.27 -17.13 34.45
N ARG A 21 11.86 -16.67 33.27
CA ARG A 21 12.18 -17.33 32.01
C ARG A 21 13.63 -17.01 31.65
N VAL A 22 14.49 -18.03 31.69
CA VAL A 22 15.86 -17.98 31.20
C VAL A 22 15.89 -17.48 29.75
N LEU A 23 16.66 -16.42 29.52
CA LEU A 23 16.97 -15.89 28.19
C LEU A 23 18.01 -16.79 27.53
N SER A 24 17.58 -17.59 26.57
CA SER A 24 18.49 -18.29 25.67
C SER A 24 18.92 -17.33 24.56
N SER A 25 20.14 -16.82 24.63
CA SER A 25 20.80 -16.16 23.51
C SER A 25 21.23 -17.19 22.46
N PRO A 26 20.98 -16.94 21.16
CA PRO A 26 21.81 -17.51 20.10
C PRO A 26 22.70 -16.43 19.50
N LEU A 27 23.93 -16.83 19.23
CA LEU A 27 25.01 -16.03 18.69
C LEU A 27 24.69 -15.43 17.31
N ARG A 28 25.26 -14.25 17.09
CA ARG A 28 25.38 -13.54 15.82
C ARG A 28 26.03 -14.43 14.75
N PRO A 29 25.49 -14.46 13.51
CA PRO A 29 26.29 -14.65 12.31
C PRO A 29 26.31 -13.39 11.45
N THR A 30 27.36 -13.33 10.67
CA THR A 30 27.91 -12.24 9.86
C THR A 30 27.01 -11.79 8.71
N SER A 31 27.05 -10.50 8.39
CA SER A 31 26.50 -9.92 7.16
C SER A 31 26.97 -10.67 5.91
N PRO A 32 26.12 -10.95 4.92
CA PRO A 32 26.61 -11.32 3.61
C PRO A 32 27.07 -10.05 2.88
N GLN A 33 28.36 -10.05 2.49
CA GLN A 33 28.92 -9.16 1.49
C GLN A 33 28.07 -9.22 0.21
N SER A 34 27.84 -8.05 -0.37
CA SER A 34 27.27 -7.86 -1.70
C SER A 34 28.12 -8.59 -2.74
N SER A 35 27.59 -9.67 -3.33
CA SER A 35 28.17 -10.27 -4.53
C SER A 35 27.70 -9.48 -5.75
N SER A 36 28.64 -8.74 -6.33
CA SER A 36 28.53 -8.13 -7.65
C SER A 36 28.40 -9.22 -8.71
N THR A 37 27.17 -9.50 -9.16
CA THR A 37 26.95 -10.26 -10.39
C THR A 37 27.05 -9.31 -11.58
N VAL A 38 28.04 -9.57 -12.42
CA VAL A 38 28.34 -8.86 -13.65
C VAL A 38 27.24 -9.15 -14.68
N ILE A 39 26.45 -8.13 -15.01
CA ILE A 39 25.54 -8.15 -16.18
C ILE A 39 26.29 -7.52 -17.36
N PRO A 40 26.38 -8.17 -18.53
CA PRO A 40 26.93 -7.52 -19.72
C PRO A 40 25.96 -6.42 -20.19
N SER A 41 26.37 -5.17 -20.00
CA SER A 41 25.67 -3.99 -20.49
C SER A 41 25.87 -3.86 -22.00
N ASN A 42 24.87 -4.27 -22.77
CA ASN A 42 24.81 -3.97 -24.20
C ASN A 42 24.41 -2.49 -24.35
N SER A 43 25.41 -1.62 -24.45
CA SER A 43 25.23 -0.18 -24.65
C SER A 43 24.72 0.12 -26.06
N ARG A 44 23.42 0.46 -26.18
CA ARG A 44 22.94 1.37 -27.22
C ARG A 44 22.40 2.63 -26.54
N ARG A 45 23.30 3.60 -26.45
CA ARG A 45 23.06 4.97 -25.98
C ARG A 45 22.46 5.79 -27.14
N PRO A 46 21.25 6.38 -27.01
CA PRO A 46 20.91 7.54 -27.81
C PRO A 46 21.47 8.78 -27.10
N SER A 47 22.31 9.52 -27.80
CA SER A 47 22.80 10.84 -27.38
C SER A 47 21.64 11.84 -27.35
N LEU A 48 21.33 12.38 -26.17
CA LEU A 48 20.49 13.56 -26.05
C LEU A 48 21.32 14.79 -26.44
N GLY A 49 21.08 15.27 -27.67
CA GLY A 49 21.48 16.59 -28.10
C GLY A 49 20.57 17.65 -27.50
N VAL A 50 21.19 18.66 -26.90
CA VAL A 50 20.57 19.94 -26.54
C VAL A 50 20.18 20.65 -27.84
N GLY A 51 18.93 21.08 -27.97
CA GLY A 51 18.48 21.82 -29.14
C GLY A 51 16.99 22.18 -29.13
N GLN A 52 16.72 23.39 -28.61
CA GLN A 52 15.78 24.37 -29.16
C GLN A 52 14.29 24.04 -29.32
N THR A 53 13.50 24.77 -28.53
CA THR A 53 12.08 25.08 -28.73
C THR A 53 11.81 25.65 -30.13
N THR A 54 11.06 24.93 -30.96
CA THR A 54 10.22 25.54 -32.00
C THR A 54 8.88 24.83 -32.07
N HIS A 55 7.83 25.62 -31.98
CA HIS A 55 6.44 25.22 -32.06
C HIS A 55 6.14 24.62 -33.44
N THR A 56 5.72 23.36 -33.50
CA THR A 56 5.01 22.83 -34.66
C THR A 56 3.75 22.08 -34.19
N LYS A 57 2.60 22.70 -34.45
CA LYS A 57 1.28 22.05 -34.38
C LYS A 57 1.29 20.90 -35.40
N THR A 58 1.21 19.67 -34.91
CA THR A 58 0.76 18.52 -35.70
C THR A 58 -0.37 17.82 -34.94
N PRO A 59 -1.53 17.55 -35.55
CA PRO A 59 -2.62 16.88 -34.87
C PRO A 59 -2.25 15.40 -34.75
N ALA A 60 -1.78 15.00 -33.57
CA ALA A 60 -1.59 13.60 -33.24
C ALA A 60 -2.95 12.89 -33.31
N GLY A 61 -3.07 11.97 -34.26
CA GLY A 61 -4.28 11.17 -34.50
C GLY A 61 -4.75 10.39 -33.26
N PRO A 62 -5.98 9.89 -33.26
CA PRO A 62 -6.70 9.37 -32.09
C PRO A 62 -6.09 8.10 -31.45
N LEU A 63 -5.02 7.54 -32.02
CA LEU A 63 -4.49 6.21 -31.71
C LEU A 63 -3.68 6.15 -30.40
N ALA A 64 -2.92 7.20 -30.06
CA ALA A 64 -2.08 7.19 -28.85
C ALA A 64 -2.90 7.27 -27.55
N LYS A 65 -3.99 8.06 -27.56
CA LYS A 65 -4.93 8.17 -26.44
C LYS A 65 -5.72 6.89 -26.24
N SER A 66 -6.07 6.18 -27.32
CA SER A 66 -6.72 4.88 -27.25
C SER A 66 -5.82 3.84 -26.61
N ARG A 67 -4.54 3.78 -26.99
CA ARG A 67 -3.61 2.76 -26.47
C ARG A 67 -3.38 2.89 -24.96
N ALA A 68 -3.22 4.12 -24.46
CA ALA A 68 -3.13 4.36 -23.01
C ALA A 68 -4.45 3.97 -22.33
N ARG A 69 -5.59 4.43 -22.85
CA ARG A 69 -6.92 4.09 -22.33
C ARG A 69 -7.17 2.57 -22.30
N ASP A 70 -6.75 1.84 -23.32
CA ASP A 70 -6.91 0.39 -23.41
C ASP A 70 -5.95 -0.37 -22.49
N LEU A 71 -4.76 0.17 -22.23
CA LEU A 71 -3.85 -0.37 -21.21
C LEU A 71 -4.42 -0.18 -19.80
N LEU A 72 -4.94 1.01 -19.49
CA LEU A 72 -5.60 1.27 -18.20
C LEU A 72 -6.84 0.39 -18.03
N ARG A 73 -7.64 0.19 -19.08
CA ARG A 73 -8.79 -0.73 -19.04
C ARG A 73 -8.39 -2.17 -18.71
N LYS A 74 -7.26 -2.64 -19.26
CA LYS A 74 -6.71 -3.97 -18.95
C LYS A 74 -6.21 -4.05 -17.51
N HIS A 75 -5.59 -3.00 -16.99
CA HIS A 75 -5.10 -2.95 -15.61
C HIS A 75 -6.21 -2.85 -14.57
N TYR A 76 -7.30 -2.14 -14.86
CA TYR A 76 -8.38 -1.88 -13.91
C TYR A 76 -9.66 -2.69 -14.17
N GLY A 77 -9.67 -3.58 -15.18
CA GLY A 77 -10.82 -4.44 -15.49
C GLY A 77 -12.07 -3.71 -16.00
N LEU A 78 -12.00 -2.41 -16.33
CA LEU A 78 -13.12 -1.53 -16.69
C LEU A 78 -13.79 -1.82 -18.07
N GLY A 79 -13.54 -2.98 -18.67
CA GLY A 79 -14.11 -3.38 -19.97
C GLY A 79 -14.36 -4.87 -20.13
N VAL A 80 -14.17 -5.65 -19.07
CA VAL A 80 -14.50 -7.08 -19.05
C VAL A 80 -15.83 -7.17 -18.30
N GLY A 81 -16.85 -7.77 -18.93
CA GLY A 81 -18.05 -8.23 -18.20
C GLY A 81 -17.64 -9.19 -17.07
N PRO A 82 -18.60 -9.75 -16.30
CA PRO A 82 -18.29 -10.64 -15.17
C PRO A 82 -17.15 -11.59 -15.56
N PRO A 83 -16.04 -11.60 -14.80
CA PRO A 83 -14.86 -12.33 -15.21
C PRO A 83 -15.29 -13.78 -15.50
N PRO A 84 -14.96 -14.33 -16.68
CA PRO A 84 -15.12 -15.75 -16.88
C PRO A 84 -14.41 -16.46 -15.73
N PRO A 85 -14.97 -17.54 -15.17
CA PRO A 85 -14.34 -18.28 -14.08
C PRO A 85 -12.90 -18.57 -14.49
N LEU A 86 -11.97 -18.23 -13.60
CA LEU A 86 -10.53 -18.36 -13.81
C LEU A 86 -10.24 -19.76 -14.38
N PRO A 87 -9.70 -19.90 -15.59
CA PRO A 87 -9.36 -21.21 -16.14
C PRO A 87 -8.13 -21.70 -15.39
N GLY A 88 -8.33 -22.52 -14.35
CA GLY A 88 -7.21 -23.03 -13.56
C GLY A 88 -7.55 -23.64 -12.21
N ARG A 89 -8.77 -23.50 -11.70
CA ARG A 89 -9.25 -24.29 -10.56
C ARG A 89 -10.17 -25.36 -11.08
N SER A 90 -9.62 -26.55 -11.33
CA SER A 90 -10.42 -27.76 -11.50
C SER A 90 -11.19 -28.01 -10.22
N ASP A 91 -12.50 -28.20 -10.29
CA ASP A 91 -13.29 -28.77 -9.19
C ASP A 91 -13.01 -30.28 -9.09
N ASP A 92 -11.73 -30.65 -8.96
CA ASP A 92 -11.28 -32.02 -8.78
C ASP A 92 -11.24 -32.34 -7.28
N PRO A 93 -12.05 -33.28 -6.80
CA PRO A 93 -12.05 -33.68 -5.39
C PRO A 93 -10.73 -34.33 -4.93
N MET A 94 -9.85 -34.71 -5.86
CA MET A 94 -8.55 -35.32 -5.56
C MET A 94 -7.38 -34.32 -5.55
N ASP A 95 -7.62 -33.08 -5.95
CA ASP A 95 -6.62 -32.01 -5.98
C ASP A 95 -6.62 -31.21 -4.68
N LEU A 96 -5.47 -31.10 -4.01
CA LEU A 96 -5.34 -30.41 -2.72
C LEU A 96 -5.57 -28.90 -2.82
N ASP A 97 -5.33 -28.31 -4.00
CA ASP A 97 -5.53 -26.87 -4.24
C ASP A 97 -6.96 -26.53 -4.69
N SER A 98 -7.80 -27.56 -4.90
CA SER A 98 -9.18 -27.38 -5.35
C SER A 98 -10.11 -26.98 -4.22
N ALA A 99 -11.10 -26.15 -4.54
CA ALA A 99 -12.20 -25.82 -3.62
C ALA A 99 -13.12 -27.03 -3.34
N ALA A 100 -13.13 -28.03 -4.24
CA ALA A 100 -13.95 -29.24 -4.12
C ALA A 100 -13.20 -30.41 -3.46
N PHE A 101 -11.99 -30.18 -2.93
CA PHE A 101 -11.14 -31.22 -2.35
C PHE A 101 -11.85 -32.05 -1.27
N ASP A 102 -11.87 -33.37 -1.44
CA ASP A 102 -12.34 -34.32 -0.43
C ASP A 102 -11.17 -35.05 0.23
N ALA A 103 -10.80 -34.56 1.41
CA ALA A 103 -9.70 -35.11 2.20
C ALA A 103 -9.87 -36.61 2.51
N LYS A 104 -11.10 -37.09 2.70
CA LYS A 104 -11.35 -38.49 3.06
C LYS A 104 -11.06 -39.41 1.88
N SER A 105 -11.64 -39.12 0.72
CA SER A 105 -11.43 -39.90 -0.50
C SER A 105 -9.97 -39.88 -0.95
N TYR A 106 -9.32 -38.71 -0.88
CA TYR A 106 -7.89 -38.59 -1.18
C TYR A 106 -7.04 -39.45 -0.23
N TYR A 107 -7.32 -39.40 1.08
CA TYR A 107 -6.58 -40.20 2.07
C TYR A 107 -6.78 -41.70 1.87
N GLU A 108 -8.03 -42.15 1.69
CA GLU A 108 -8.34 -43.58 1.46
C GLU A 108 -7.64 -44.12 0.21
N GLN A 109 -7.63 -43.34 -0.88
CA GLN A 109 -6.90 -43.71 -2.09
C GLN A 109 -5.39 -43.75 -1.82
N LEU A 110 -4.85 -42.75 -1.11
CA LEU A 110 -3.42 -42.65 -0.83
C LEU A 110 -2.92 -43.85 -0.01
N ILE A 111 -3.61 -44.26 1.06
CA ILE A 111 -3.19 -45.40 1.88
C ILE A 111 -3.33 -46.75 1.17
N THR A 112 -4.29 -46.86 0.24
CA THR A 112 -4.57 -48.12 -0.48
C THR A 112 -3.60 -48.31 -1.65
N ALA A 113 -3.22 -47.22 -2.32
CA ALA A 113 -2.42 -47.27 -3.55
C ALA A 113 -0.91 -47.03 -3.33
N SER A 114 -0.50 -46.44 -2.20
CA SER A 114 0.91 -46.09 -1.96
C SER A 114 1.62 -47.06 -1.01
N SER A 115 2.94 -47.15 -1.15
CA SER A 115 3.79 -47.89 -0.22
C SER A 115 4.09 -47.06 1.03
N LEU A 116 4.46 -47.72 2.14
CA LEU A 116 4.80 -47.03 3.39
C LEU A 116 5.91 -45.97 3.22
N SER A 117 6.93 -46.26 2.41
CA SER A 117 8.00 -45.30 2.13
C SER A 117 7.50 -44.07 1.37
N ALA A 118 6.58 -44.24 0.42
CA ALA A 118 5.96 -43.14 -0.29
C ALA A 118 5.08 -42.30 0.65
N LEU A 119 4.38 -42.95 1.58
CA LEU A 119 3.53 -42.28 2.57
C LEU A 119 4.35 -41.41 3.54
N LEU A 120 5.45 -41.94 4.07
CA LEU A 120 6.37 -41.18 4.95
C LEU A 120 7.02 -40.00 4.22
N LYS A 121 7.36 -40.18 2.94
CA LYS A 121 7.85 -39.06 2.12
C LYS A 121 6.77 -38.00 1.96
N ARG A 122 5.54 -38.41 1.61
CA ARG A 122 4.42 -37.47 1.44
C ARG A 122 4.11 -36.71 2.71
N GLU A 123 4.18 -37.36 3.87
CA GLU A 123 4.05 -36.70 5.18
C GLU A 123 5.10 -35.60 5.37
N ASN A 124 6.38 -35.90 5.11
CA ASN A 124 7.46 -34.91 5.22
C ASN A 124 7.28 -33.72 4.27
N ASP A 125 6.86 -34.01 3.03
CA ASP A 125 6.59 -32.99 2.02
C ASP A 125 5.46 -32.06 2.49
N LEU A 126 4.34 -32.63 2.97
CA LEU A 126 3.22 -31.86 3.52
C LEU A 126 3.61 -31.05 4.75
N LEU A 127 4.42 -31.58 5.67
CA LEU A 127 4.91 -30.83 6.82
C LEU A 127 5.78 -29.64 6.42
N THR A 128 6.58 -29.80 5.36
CA THR A 128 7.40 -28.72 4.81
C THR A 128 6.51 -27.66 4.16
N GLU A 129 5.53 -28.08 3.36
CA GLU A 129 4.56 -27.23 2.69
C GLU A 129 3.71 -26.43 3.70
N ILE A 130 3.22 -27.05 4.77
CA ILE A 130 2.48 -26.36 5.84
C ILE A 130 3.33 -25.24 6.47
N ARG A 131 4.62 -25.50 6.73
CA ARG A 131 5.52 -24.48 7.30
C ARG A 131 5.79 -23.35 6.33
N GLN A 132 5.95 -23.67 5.04
CA GLN A 132 6.14 -22.68 4.00
C GLN A 132 4.90 -21.79 3.85
N LEU A 133 3.71 -22.41 3.76
CA LEU A 133 2.44 -21.69 3.64
C LEU A 133 2.17 -20.79 4.86
N ASP A 134 2.52 -21.21 6.08
CA ASP A 134 2.41 -20.33 7.24
C ASP A 134 3.40 -19.15 7.17
N GLY A 135 4.63 -19.38 6.70
CA GLY A 135 5.60 -18.33 6.44
C GLY A 135 5.11 -17.31 5.41
N ASP A 136 4.56 -17.79 4.29
CA ASP A 136 4.00 -16.95 3.23
C ASP A 136 2.79 -16.16 3.72
N ARG A 137 1.90 -16.80 4.49
CA ARG A 137 0.77 -16.14 5.14
C ARG A 137 1.23 -15.04 6.08
N GLN A 138 2.23 -15.29 6.93
CA GLN A 138 2.78 -14.28 7.83
C GLN A 138 3.43 -13.13 7.07
N SER A 139 4.19 -13.42 6.00
CA SER A 139 4.80 -12.42 5.15
C SER A 139 3.76 -11.53 4.47
N LEU A 140 2.70 -12.11 3.92
CA LEU A 140 1.61 -11.37 3.29
C LEU A 140 0.91 -10.44 4.27
N VAL A 141 0.57 -10.95 5.45
CA VAL A 141 -0.07 -10.17 6.52
C VAL A 141 0.84 -9.02 6.96
N TYR A 142 2.13 -9.28 7.13
CA TYR A 142 3.10 -8.25 7.50
C TYR A 142 3.20 -7.16 6.43
N ASN A 143 3.40 -7.53 5.16
CA ASN A 143 3.54 -6.59 4.06
C ASN A 143 2.27 -5.72 3.94
N HIS A 144 1.10 -6.34 3.98
CA HIS A 144 -0.16 -5.62 3.86
C HIS A 144 -0.38 -4.65 5.02
N HIS A 145 -0.13 -5.08 6.27
CA HIS A 145 -0.25 -4.16 7.41
C HIS A 145 0.79 -3.04 7.37
N HIS A 146 2.02 -3.34 6.96
CA HIS A 146 3.07 -2.35 6.82
C HIS A 146 2.70 -1.28 5.76
N GLU A 147 2.20 -1.72 4.60
CA GLU A 147 1.73 -0.83 3.55
C GLU A 147 0.54 0.03 3.97
N LEU A 148 -0.43 -0.55 4.69
CA LEU A 148 -1.59 0.19 5.21
C LEU A 148 -1.17 1.27 6.21
N ILE A 149 -0.22 0.95 7.10
CA ILE A 149 0.33 1.93 8.05
C ILE A 149 1.05 3.04 7.29
N ALA A 150 1.93 2.71 6.34
CA ALA A 150 2.65 3.70 5.54
C ALA A 150 1.71 4.61 4.72
N ALA A 151 0.63 4.05 4.18
CA ALA A 151 -0.41 4.80 3.49
C ALA A 151 -1.16 5.73 4.45
N SER A 152 -1.51 5.24 5.65
CA SER A 152 -2.13 6.05 6.71
C SER A 152 -1.25 7.23 7.12
N ASP A 153 0.06 6.99 7.30
CA ASP A 153 1.03 8.04 7.63
C ASP A 153 1.14 9.08 6.50
N THR A 154 1.12 8.61 5.25
CA THR A 154 1.12 9.49 4.07
C THR A 154 -0.14 10.36 4.04
N ILE A 155 -1.32 9.78 4.32
CA ILE A 155 -2.59 10.52 4.39
C ILE A 155 -2.54 11.56 5.53
N ALA A 156 -2.01 11.21 6.70
CA ALA A 156 -1.85 12.13 7.80
C ALA A 156 -0.93 13.31 7.42
N ALA A 157 0.23 13.02 6.81
CA ALA A 157 1.15 14.05 6.34
C ALA A 157 0.56 14.92 5.20
N MET A 158 -0.28 14.35 4.33
CA MET A 158 -1.03 15.12 3.32
C MET A 158 -2.06 16.03 3.98
N LYS A 159 -2.79 15.56 4.98
CA LYS A 159 -3.77 16.34 5.73
C LYS A 159 -3.12 17.53 6.42
N THR A 160 -2.03 17.33 7.16
CA THR A 160 -1.32 18.42 7.84
C THR A 160 -0.81 19.47 6.84
N ARG A 161 -0.29 19.06 5.68
CA ARG A 161 0.12 20.00 4.63
C ARG A 161 -1.04 20.78 4.03
N ALA A 162 -2.20 20.14 3.84
CA ALA A 162 -3.39 20.81 3.33
C ALA A 162 -3.93 21.84 4.33
N GLU A 163 -3.92 21.52 5.63
CA GLU A 163 -4.29 22.47 6.69
C GLU A 163 -3.34 23.67 6.76
N GLY A 164 -2.03 23.45 6.56
CA GLY A 164 -1.06 24.56 6.49
C GLY A 164 -1.27 25.49 5.29
N LEU A 165 -1.75 24.97 4.15
CA LEU A 165 -1.99 25.76 2.95
C LEU A 165 -3.11 26.80 3.14
N ASP A 166 -4.12 26.50 3.97
CA ASP A 166 -5.21 27.44 4.26
C ASP A 166 -4.68 28.69 4.98
N VAL A 167 -3.76 28.49 5.94
CA VAL A 167 -3.05 29.58 6.64
C VAL A 167 -2.23 30.43 5.66
N ASP A 168 -1.50 29.79 4.75
CA ASP A 168 -0.72 30.48 3.72
C ASP A 168 -1.62 31.30 2.77
N LEU A 169 -2.79 30.77 2.39
CA LEU A 169 -3.76 31.49 1.56
C LEU A 169 -4.36 32.70 2.28
N ASP A 170 -4.64 32.60 3.57
CA ASP A 170 -5.15 33.72 4.35
C ASP A 170 -4.08 34.81 4.51
N LEU A 171 -2.81 34.44 4.72
CA LEU A 171 -1.70 35.39 4.70
C LEU A 171 -1.58 36.09 3.33
N LEU A 172 -1.71 35.34 2.23
CA LEU A 172 -1.68 35.88 0.87
C LEU A 172 -2.83 36.88 0.62
N LYS A 173 -4.06 36.55 1.05
CA LYS A 173 -5.22 37.47 0.96
C LYS A 173 -4.99 38.76 1.74
N ALA A 174 -4.40 38.66 2.94
CA ALA A 174 -4.07 39.83 3.74
C ALA A 174 -3.03 40.72 3.04
N ALA A 175 -1.99 40.12 2.47
CA ALA A 175 -0.97 40.84 1.70
C ALA A 175 -1.57 41.55 0.47
N PHE A 176 -2.44 40.89 -0.31
CA PHE A 176 -3.14 41.53 -1.44
C PHE A 176 -4.05 42.67 -1.01
N SER A 177 -4.68 42.56 0.16
CA SER A 177 -5.52 43.62 0.72
C SER A 177 -4.69 44.85 1.11
N GLU A 178 -3.52 44.64 1.74
CA GLU A 178 -2.53 45.70 2.02
C GLU A 178 -2.06 46.37 0.72
N ILE A 179 -1.66 45.60 -0.29
CA ILE A 179 -1.23 46.12 -1.59
C ILE A 179 -2.34 46.94 -2.24
N SER A 180 -3.59 46.44 -2.23
CA SER A 180 -4.75 47.15 -2.79
C SER A 180 -5.01 48.46 -2.05
N ARG A 181 -4.90 48.47 -0.72
CA ARG A 181 -5.02 49.68 0.10
C ARG A 181 -3.93 50.69 -0.23
N LEU A 182 -2.67 50.26 -0.33
CA LEU A 182 -1.55 51.13 -0.70
C LEU A 182 -1.72 51.68 -2.12
N GLY A 183 -2.12 50.85 -3.08
CA GLY A 183 -2.38 51.26 -4.47
C GLY A 183 -3.50 52.30 -4.57
N ALA A 184 -4.59 52.12 -3.82
CA ALA A 184 -5.66 53.12 -3.72
C ALA A 184 -5.16 54.44 -3.13
N LYS A 185 -4.32 54.38 -2.09
CA LYS A 185 -3.72 55.58 -1.48
C LYS A 185 -2.81 56.34 -2.45
N VAL A 186 -1.99 55.64 -3.23
CA VAL A 186 -1.14 56.25 -4.26
C VAL A 186 -1.98 56.87 -5.38
N SER A 187 -3.04 56.20 -5.82
CA SER A 187 -3.92 56.69 -6.89
C SER A 187 -4.69 57.97 -6.50
N VAL A 188 -4.95 58.18 -5.21
CA VAL A 188 -5.60 59.41 -4.70
C VAL A 188 -4.63 60.61 -4.66
N GLU A 189 -3.34 60.38 -4.45
CA GLU A 189 -2.31 61.43 -4.43
C GLU A 189 -1.98 61.96 -5.84
N GLU A 190 -2.15 61.14 -6.87
CA GLU A 190 -1.82 61.47 -8.27
C GLU A 190 -2.91 62.25 -9.01
N GLN A 191 -3.97 62.72 -8.32
CA GLN A 191 -4.99 63.58 -8.93
C GLN A 191 -4.62 65.06 -8.73
N PRO A 192 -3.95 65.73 -9.71
CA PRO A 192 -3.64 67.15 -9.59
C PRO A 192 -4.95 67.95 -9.57
N ALA A 193 -5.08 68.79 -8.56
CA ALA A 193 -6.00 69.91 -8.57
C ALA A 193 -5.55 70.91 -9.65
N ASP A 194 -5.99 70.71 -10.89
CA ASP A 194 -5.97 71.79 -11.88
C ASP A 194 -7.34 71.92 -12.55
N GLY A 195 -7.85 73.14 -12.52
CA GLY A 195 -9.24 73.47 -12.84
C GLY A 195 -9.87 74.54 -11.96
N SER A 196 -9.09 75.40 -11.28
CA SER A 196 -9.60 76.70 -10.80
C SER A 196 -9.42 77.74 -11.91
N SER A 197 -10.50 77.89 -12.68
CA SER A 197 -10.83 78.95 -13.64
C SER A 197 -10.15 80.30 -13.37
N HIS A 198 -9.29 80.74 -14.28
CA HIS A 198 -8.88 82.13 -14.41
C HIS A 198 -9.68 82.79 -15.54
N LEU A 199 -10.39 83.86 -15.18
CA LEU A 199 -11.04 84.84 -16.07
C LEU A 199 -10.02 85.49 -17.01
#